data_AF-A0A845YFX7-F1
#
_entry.id   AF-A0A845YFX7-F1
#
_cell.length_a   1.000
_cell.length_b   1.000
_cell.length_c   1.000
_cell.angle_alpha   90.00
_cell.angle_beta   90.00
_cell.angle_gamma   90.00
#
_symmetry.space_group_name_H-M   'P 1'
#
loop_
_entity.id
_entity.type
_entity.pdbx_description
1 polymer ?
#
loop_
_entity_poly.entity_id
_entity_poly.type
_entity_poly.pdbx_seq_one_letter_code
_entity_poly.pdbx_strand_id
1 'polypeptide(L)' 'MAQSDAWQQGQCQTTKQKKYCRFKKSGIKYIDYKDPDFLMKLVNEQGKLLPRR' A
#
# COMPACT_ATOMS: atom_id res chain seq x y z
N MET A 1 -40.69 -19.78 23.52
CA MET A 1 -40.67 -20.13 22.08
C MET A 1 -40.39 -18.83 21.31
N ALA A 2 -39.19 -18.27 21.38
CA ALA A 2 -37.95 -18.60 20.65
C ALA A 2 -38.07 -18.34 19.13
N GLN A 3 -37.70 -17.13 18.69
CA GLN A 3 -37.30 -16.71 17.34
C GLN A 3 -36.84 -15.25 17.46
N SER A 4 -35.67 -14.76 17.03
CA SER A 4 -34.33 -15.29 16.75
C SER A 4 -33.56 -14.06 16.28
N ASP A 5 -32.76 -13.44 17.14
CA ASP A 5 -31.95 -12.26 16.79
C ASP A 5 -30.80 -12.67 15.86
N ALA A 6 -30.92 -12.32 14.59
CA ALA A 6 -29.92 -12.58 13.57
C ALA A 6 -28.89 -11.43 13.51
N TRP A 7 -27.82 -11.54 14.32
CA TRP A 7 -26.59 -10.77 14.07
C TRP A 7 -25.82 -11.45 12.93
N GLN A 8 -26.07 -11.00 11.70
CA GLN A 8 -25.24 -11.38 10.56
C GLN A 8 -23.84 -10.79 10.74
N GLN A 9 -22.88 -11.64 11.09
CA GLN A 9 -21.48 -11.29 11.22
C GLN A 9 -20.90 -11.02 9.83
N GLY A 10 -20.88 -9.74 9.44
CA GLY A 10 -20.14 -9.25 8.28
C GLY A 10 -18.64 -9.42 8.51
N GLN A 11 -18.02 -10.34 7.75
CA GLN A 11 -16.60 -10.62 7.81
C GLN A 11 -15.80 -9.44 7.25
N CYS A 12 -15.36 -8.51 8.10
CA CYS A 12 -14.33 -7.55 7.69
C CYS A 12 -12.98 -8.26 7.66
N GLN A 13 -12.63 -8.87 6.52
CA GLN A 13 -11.29 -9.43 6.32
C GLN A 13 -10.27 -8.29 6.16
N THR A 14 -9.96 -7.61 7.27
CA THR A 14 -8.87 -6.63 7.34
C THR A 14 -7.54 -7.36 7.44
N THR A 15 -7.16 -8.08 6.37
CA THR A 15 -5.79 -8.57 6.23
C THR A 15 -4.88 -7.37 6.00
N LYS A 16 -4.46 -6.73 7.11
CA LYS A 16 -3.44 -5.68 7.09
C LYS A 16 -2.16 -6.29 6.54
N GLN A 17 -1.89 -6.08 5.25
CA GLN A 17 -0.65 -6.53 4.66
C GLN A 17 0.52 -5.91 5.42
N LYS A 18 1.46 -6.75 5.84
CA LYS A 18 2.66 -6.31 6.54
C LYS A 18 3.38 -5.30 5.66
N LYS A 19 3.77 -4.17 6.23
CA LYS A 19 4.49 -3.11 5.49
C LYS A 19 5.79 -3.70 4.93
N TYR A 20 5.97 -3.61 3.63
CA TYR A 20 7.20 -4.03 2.96
C TYR A 20 7.80 -2.86 2.17
N CYS A 21 9.12 -2.82 2.08
CA CYS A 21 9.81 -1.84 1.24
C CYS A 21 9.85 -2.37 -0.20
N ARG A 22 9.28 -1.61 -1.14
CA ARG A 22 9.24 -1.96 -2.57
C ARG A 22 10.65 -2.15 -3.14
N PHE A 23 11.59 -1.26 -2.78
CA PHE A 23 12.99 -1.32 -3.25
C PHE A 23 13.72 -2.60 -2.80
N LYS A 24 13.52 -3.00 -1.53
CA LYS A 24 14.14 -4.23 -0.99
C LYS A 24 13.57 -5.49 -1.65
N LYS A 25 12.26 -5.51 -1.92
CA LYS A 25 11.61 -6.63 -2.62
C LYS A 25 12.09 -6.74 -4.08
N SER A 26 12.33 -5.61 -4.74
CA SER A 26 12.83 -5.55 -6.12
C SER A 26 14.35 -5.69 -6.24
N GLY A 27 15.09 -5.83 -5.12
CA GLY A 27 16.54 -5.98 -5.14
C GLY A 27 17.33 -4.74 -5.60
N ILE A 28 16.69 -3.56 -5.60
CA ILE A 28 17.30 -2.31 -6.08
C ILE A 28 18.18 -1.73 -4.98
N LYS A 29 19.49 -1.67 -5.22
CA LYS A 29 20.48 -1.11 -4.27
C LYS A 29 20.68 0.39 -4.45
N TYR A 30 20.57 0.88 -5.69
CA TYR A 30 20.76 2.28 -6.05
C TYR A 30 19.63 2.77 -6.95
N ILE A 31 19.25 4.02 -6.76
CA ILE A 31 18.22 4.70 -7.56
C ILE A 31 18.94 5.81 -8.32
N ASP A 32 18.99 5.67 -9.64
CA ASP A 32 19.61 6.67 -10.50
C ASP A 32 18.65 7.83 -10.73
N TYR A 33 19.19 9.06 -10.66
CA TYR A 33 18.42 10.28 -10.89
C TYR A 33 18.18 10.56 -12.39
N LYS A 34 18.85 9.81 -13.26
CA LYS A 34 18.81 9.98 -14.72
C LYS A 34 17.56 9.38 -15.35
N ASP A 35 16.82 8.55 -14.61
CA ASP A 35 15.63 7.85 -15.10
C ASP A 35 14.35 8.52 -14.59
N PRO A 36 13.78 9.49 -15.35
CA PRO A 36 12.59 10.23 -14.94
C PRO A 36 11.37 9.29 -14.80
N ASP A 37 11.24 8.27 -15.64
CA ASP A 37 10.11 7.33 -15.63
C ASP A 37 9.98 6.55 -14.31
N PHE A 38 11.11 6.36 -13.62
CA PHE A 38 11.14 5.73 -12.31
C PHE A 38 10.80 6.71 -11.19
N LEU A 39 11.38 7.91 -11.24
CA LEU A 39 11.18 8.96 -10.25
C LEU A 39 9.73 9.44 -10.23
N MET A 40 9.08 9.54 -11.39
CA MET A 40 7.68 9.97 -11.50
C MET A 40 6.71 9.09 -10.70
N LYS A 41 7.04 7.83 -10.45
CA LYS A 41 6.21 6.90 -9.65
C LYS A 41 6.27 7.19 -8.14
N LEU A 42 7.17 8.07 -7.71
CA LEU A 42 7.40 8.44 -6.30
C LEU A 42 6.88 9.84 -5.96
N VAL A 43 6.47 10.61 -6.96
CA VAL A 43 5.92 11.96 -6.83
C VAL A 43 4.44 11.98 -7.20
N ASN A 44 3.71 12.92 -6.58
CA ASN A 44 2.35 13.25 -6.95
C ASN A 44 2.32 14.05 -8.25
N GLU A 45 1.13 14.23 -8.82
CA GLU A 45 0.90 15.07 -10.00
C GLU A 45 1.34 16.54 -9.78
N GLN A 46 1.29 17.06 -8.55
CA GLN A 46 1.83 18.39 -8.22
C GLN A 46 3.36 18.41 -8.02
N GLY A 47 4.06 17.30 -8.24
CA GLY A 47 5.52 17.20 -8.10
C GLY A 47 6.03 17.08 -6.66
N LYS A 48 5.15 16.80 -5.68
CA LYS A 48 5.54 16.57 -4.28
C LYS A 48 5.85 15.10 -4.03
N LEU A 49 6.90 14.81 -3.26
CA LEU A 49 7.30 13.43 -2.94
C LEU A 49 6.27 12.75 -2.02
N LEU A 50 5.90 11.52 -2.36
CA LEU A 50 4.97 10.74 -1.57
C LEU A 50 5.57 10.31 -0.22
N PRO A 51 4.81 10.41 0.90
CA PRO A 51 5.22 9.84 2.17
C PRO A 51 5.25 8.31 2.11
N ARG A 52 6.18 7.70 2.85
CA ARG A 52 6.35 6.23 2.93
C ARG A 52 5.23 5.47 3.69
N ARG A 53 4.37 6.18 4.41
CA ARG A 53 3.61 5.66 5.57
C ARG A 53 2.71 4.45 5.27
#